data_AF-A0A2M6WZ48-F1
#
_entry.id   AF-A0A2M6WZ48-F1
#
_cell.length_a   1.000
_cell.length_b   1.000
_cell.length_c   1.000
_cell.angle_alpha   90.00
_cell.angle_beta   90.00
_cell.angle_gamma   90.00
#
_symmetry.space_group_name_H-M   'P 1'
#
loop_
_entity.id
_entity.type
_entity.pdbx_description
1 polymer ?
#
loop_
_entity_poly.entity_id
_entity_poly.type
_entity_poly.pdbx_seq_one_letter_code
_entity_poly.pdbx_strand_id
1 'polypeptide(L)'
;MMVFRVRVLSVFACAWLLTGVSAAQTVVPGHRGDKFDADNNGYPDVGVVVSGHYTSLYAYDAFGDWYWDLGDGRVLGTVGSVDDLDQNMLTVCQYVINFRGRFDNDPFLDSGWIQNHINCSGFDDNGHYNYLIVHETDPRYRGNPDWAIWGTWEYHVLTVSGQGNLVAPYRPVP
;
A
#
# COMPACT_ATOMS: atom_id res chain seq x y z
N MET A 1 -8.96 -62.58 43.73
CA MET A 1 -7.73 -62.24 42.96
C MET A 1 -8.14 -61.15 41.97
N MET A 2 -7.89 -59.88 42.31
CA MET A 2 -8.42 -58.70 41.59
C MET A 2 -7.22 -57.89 41.07
N VAL A 3 -7.10 -57.78 39.75
CA VAL A 3 -5.97 -57.15 39.07
C VAL A 3 -6.27 -55.66 38.86
N PHE A 4 -5.50 -54.79 39.53
CA PHE A 4 -5.53 -53.34 39.32
C PHE A 4 -4.80 -52.99 38.01
N ARG A 5 -5.50 -52.33 37.08
CA ARG A 5 -4.90 -51.72 35.88
C ARG A 5 -4.54 -50.27 36.17
N VAL A 6 -3.25 -49.95 36.17
CA VAL A 6 -2.71 -48.59 36.24
C VAL A 6 -2.78 -47.96 34.84
N ARG A 7 -3.38 -46.77 34.72
CA ARG A 7 -3.33 -45.95 33.50
C ARG A 7 -2.21 -44.91 33.67
N VAL A 8 -1.23 -44.95 32.77
CA VAL A 8 -0.18 -43.94 32.64
C VAL A 8 -0.80 -42.72 31.93
N LEU A 9 -0.80 -41.56 32.59
CA LEU A 9 -1.10 -40.27 31.96
C LEU A 9 0.19 -39.70 31.37
N SER A 10 0.27 -39.61 30.05
CA SER A 10 1.33 -38.90 29.35
C SER A 10 0.98 -37.41 29.28
N VAL A 11 1.74 -36.57 29.98
CA VAL A 11 1.65 -35.11 29.90
C VAL A 11 2.48 -34.64 28.70
N PHE A 12 1.83 -34.23 27.62
CA PHE A 12 2.49 -33.54 26.50
C PHE A 12 2.69 -32.06 26.88
N ALA A 13 3.93 -31.69 27.19
CA ALA A 13 4.35 -30.31 27.33
C ALA A 13 4.50 -29.70 25.92
N CYS A 14 3.51 -28.91 25.49
CA CYS A 14 3.59 -28.13 24.27
C CYS A 14 4.47 -26.90 24.54
N ALA A 15 5.74 -26.97 24.17
CA ALA A 15 6.66 -25.85 24.26
C ALA A 15 6.28 -24.81 23.19
N TRP A 16 5.68 -23.71 23.63
CA TRP A 16 5.42 -22.55 22.78
C TRP A 16 6.77 -21.88 22.45
N LEU A 17 7.30 -22.16 21.27
CA LEU A 17 8.38 -21.39 20.68
C LEU A 17 7.82 -20.01 20.34
N LEU A 18 8.14 -19.01 21.17
CA LEU A 18 7.96 -17.60 20.86
C LEU A 18 8.91 -17.25 19.71
N THR A 19 8.46 -17.41 18.47
CA THR A 19 9.12 -16.84 17.30
C THR A 19 8.97 -15.32 17.38
N GLY A 20 10.07 -14.62 17.67
CA GLY A 20 10.12 -13.17 17.56
C GLY A 20 9.85 -12.78 16.11
N VAL A 21 8.70 -12.19 15.85
CA VAL A 21 8.43 -11.52 14.58
C VAL A 21 9.27 -10.25 14.58
N SER A 22 10.44 -10.28 13.95
CA SER A 22 11.14 -9.05 13.59
C SER A 22 10.25 -8.32 12.59
N ALA A 23 9.62 -7.22 13.02
CA ALA A 23 9.01 -6.27 12.10
C ALA A 23 10.13 -5.81 11.16
N ALA A 24 10.05 -6.21 9.88
CA ALA A 24 10.93 -5.66 8.87
C ALA A 24 10.77 -4.14 8.89
N GLN A 25 11.85 -3.40 9.11
CA GLN A 25 11.83 -1.95 8.98
C GLN A 25 11.39 -1.62 7.56
N THR A 26 10.24 -0.94 7.43
CA THR A 26 9.73 -0.48 6.14
C THR A 26 10.70 0.54 5.56
N VAL A 27 11.34 0.18 4.44
CA VAL A 27 12.25 1.09 3.75
C VAL A 27 11.42 1.88 2.77
N VAL A 28 11.03 3.09 3.16
CA VAL A 28 10.35 4.00 2.22
C VAL A 28 11.41 4.63 1.30
N PRO A 29 11.28 4.52 -0.03
CA PRO A 29 12.24 5.11 -0.95
C PRO A 29 12.40 6.62 -0.72
N GLY A 30 13.62 7.12 -0.76
CA GLY A 30 13.91 8.54 -0.51
C GLY A 30 14.16 8.89 0.97
N HIS A 31 13.93 7.97 1.91
CA HIS A 31 14.19 8.19 3.35
C HIS A 31 15.64 7.94 3.75
N ARG A 32 16.45 7.34 2.86
CA ARG A 32 17.82 6.95 3.17
C ARG A 32 18.81 8.09 2.93
N GLY A 33 19.54 8.45 3.98
CA GLY A 33 20.80 9.19 3.91
C GLY A 33 20.99 10.15 5.09
N ASP A 34 22.23 10.27 5.56
CA ASP A 34 22.65 11.11 6.70
C ASP A 34 22.29 12.60 6.58
N LYS A 35 21.86 13.03 5.38
CA LYS A 35 21.43 14.40 5.10
C LYS A 35 20.00 14.69 5.56
N PHE A 36 19.21 13.64 5.78
CA PHE A 36 17.78 13.72 6.01
C PHE A 36 17.38 13.11 7.34
N ASP A 37 18.19 12.21 7.91
CA ASP A 37 17.89 11.44 9.12
C ASP A 37 19.05 11.61 10.12
N ALA A 38 19.03 12.70 10.90
CA ALA A 38 20.11 13.04 11.82
C ALA A 38 20.12 12.17 13.09
N ASP A 39 18.95 11.64 13.48
CA ASP A 39 18.81 10.77 14.66
C ASP A 39 18.88 9.27 14.33
N ASN A 40 19.03 8.94 13.04
CA ASN A 40 19.21 7.60 12.47
C ASN A 40 18.05 6.65 12.83
N ASN A 41 16.83 7.19 12.81
CA ASN A 41 15.60 6.45 13.09
C ASN A 41 14.97 5.80 11.84
N GLY A 42 15.48 6.12 10.64
CA GLY A 42 15.01 5.63 9.35
C GLY A 42 14.05 6.56 8.60
N TYR A 43 13.77 7.75 9.12
CA TYR A 43 12.81 8.71 8.57
C TYR A 43 13.44 10.10 8.35
N PRO A 44 12.93 10.89 7.39
CA PRO A 44 13.33 12.27 7.24
C PRO A 44 12.95 13.10 8.46
N ASP A 45 13.90 13.87 8.99
CA ASP A 45 13.75 14.86 10.04
C ASP A 45 12.66 15.88 9.70
N VAL A 46 12.10 16.51 10.74
CA VAL A 46 11.05 17.53 10.61
C VAL A 46 11.44 18.64 9.62
N GLY A 47 10.53 18.94 8.70
CA GLY A 47 10.71 19.98 7.69
C GLY A 47 11.53 19.57 6.46
N VAL A 48 12.14 18.39 6.47
CA VAL A 48 12.89 17.86 5.33
C VAL A 48 11.92 17.42 4.23
N VAL A 49 12.16 17.91 3.02
CA VAL A 49 11.40 17.50 1.83
C VAL A 49 12.20 16.43 1.09
N VAL A 50 11.60 15.27 0.91
CA VAL A 50 12.17 14.16 0.13
C VAL A 50 11.32 13.88 -1.10
N SER A 51 11.95 13.31 -2.11
CA SER A 51 11.27 12.75 -3.27
C SER A 51 11.55 11.26 -3.34
N GLY A 52 10.54 10.48 -3.67
CA GLY A 52 10.66 9.04 -3.78
C GLY A 52 9.93 8.48 -4.99
N HIS A 53 10.32 7.27 -5.35
CA HIS A 53 9.77 6.49 -6.44
C HIS A 53 9.70 5.03 -5.99
N TYR A 54 8.55 4.39 -6.19
CA TYR A 54 8.40 2.96 -6.03
C TYR A 54 7.33 2.42 -6.97
N THR A 55 7.36 1.11 -7.15
CA THR A 55 6.36 0.37 -7.89
C THR A 55 5.60 -0.55 -6.94
N SER A 56 4.30 -0.69 -7.15
CA SER A 56 3.46 -1.60 -6.38
C SER A 56 2.64 -2.46 -7.34
N LEU A 57 2.32 -3.69 -6.94
CA LEU A 57 1.51 -4.62 -7.72
C LEU A 57 0.28 -5.00 -6.92
N TYR A 58 -0.89 -4.67 -7.45
CA TYR A 58 -2.17 -5.14 -6.93
C TYR A 58 -2.75 -6.16 -7.91
N ALA A 59 -3.20 -7.30 -7.41
CA ALA A 59 -3.81 -8.34 -8.20
C ALA A 59 -5.05 -8.87 -7.47
N TYR A 60 -6.10 -9.18 -8.22
CA TYR A 60 -7.33 -9.73 -7.66
C TYR A 60 -8.03 -10.65 -8.65
N ASP A 61 -8.92 -11.48 -8.15
CA ASP A 61 -9.79 -12.30 -8.97
C ASP A 61 -11.29 -12.05 -8.74
N ALA A 62 -12.12 -12.67 -9.58
CA ALA A 62 -13.58 -12.53 -9.52
C ALA A 62 -14.22 -13.17 -8.28
N PHE A 63 -13.48 -13.99 -7.51
CA PHE A 63 -13.97 -14.60 -6.27
C PHE A 63 -13.74 -13.70 -5.06
N GLY A 64 -13.09 -12.55 -5.26
CA GLY A 64 -12.80 -11.58 -4.22
C GLY A 64 -11.48 -11.83 -3.50
N ASP A 65 -10.67 -12.78 -3.98
CA ASP A 65 -9.31 -12.95 -3.50
C ASP A 65 -8.39 -11.90 -4.10
N TRP A 66 -7.40 -11.45 -3.32
CA TRP A 66 -6.48 -10.40 -3.74
C TRP A 66 -5.11 -10.52 -3.09
N TYR A 67 -4.13 -9.99 -3.81
CA TYR A 67 -2.72 -9.88 -3.46
C TYR A 67 -2.27 -8.44 -3.71
N TRP A 68 -1.49 -7.87 -2.79
CA TRP A 68 -0.92 -6.54 -2.93
C TRP A 68 0.51 -6.50 -2.42
N ASP A 69 1.46 -6.36 -3.34
CA ASP A 69 2.83 -5.97 -3.04
C ASP A 69 2.92 -4.44 -3.00
N LEU A 70 3.22 -3.87 -1.83
CA LEU A 70 3.31 -2.42 -1.66
C LEU A 70 4.60 -1.82 -2.23
N GLY A 71 5.57 -2.64 -2.65
CA GLY A 71 6.85 -2.18 -3.20
C GLY A 71 7.90 -1.82 -2.15
N ASP A 72 7.58 -1.96 -0.87
CA ASP A 72 8.47 -1.67 0.27
C ASP A 72 8.81 -2.92 1.10
N GLY A 73 8.55 -4.10 0.54
CA GLY A 73 8.75 -5.40 1.17
C GLY A 73 7.54 -5.90 1.98
N ARG A 74 6.48 -5.09 2.12
CA ARG A 74 5.21 -5.55 2.69
C ARG A 74 4.31 -6.12 1.61
N VAL A 75 3.70 -7.24 1.94
CA VAL A 75 2.63 -7.87 1.16
C VAL A 75 1.38 -7.92 2.00
N LEU A 76 0.26 -7.50 1.42
CA LEU A 76 -1.09 -7.59 2.00
C LEU A 76 -1.96 -8.43 1.06
N GLY A 77 -3.01 -9.06 1.57
CA GLY A 77 -3.89 -9.86 0.73
C GLY A 77 -4.67 -10.92 1.49
N THR A 78 -5.60 -11.55 0.80
CA THR A 78 -6.23 -12.81 1.26
C THR A 78 -5.37 -14.02 0.88
N VAL A 79 -4.49 -13.88 -0.11
CA VAL A 79 -3.56 -14.92 -0.58
C VAL A 79 -2.10 -14.50 -0.42
N GLY A 80 -1.19 -15.48 -0.48
CA GLY A 80 0.25 -15.26 -0.27
C GLY A 80 1.02 -14.86 -1.52
N SER A 81 0.46 -15.11 -2.71
CA SER A 81 1.09 -14.82 -3.99
C SER A 81 0.05 -14.62 -5.10
N VAL A 82 0.48 -14.01 -6.22
CA VAL A 82 -0.37 -13.86 -7.41
C VAL A 82 -0.72 -15.23 -8.02
N ASP A 83 0.15 -16.23 -7.87
CA ASP A 83 -0.07 -17.59 -8.41
C ASP A 83 -1.20 -18.35 -7.68
N ASP A 84 -1.57 -17.89 -6.48
CA ASP A 84 -2.66 -18.47 -5.69
C ASP A 84 -4.05 -17.97 -6.15
N LEU A 85 -4.12 -16.95 -7.00
CA LEU A 85 -5.36 -16.39 -7.56
C LEU A 85 -5.89 -17.23 -8.74
N ASP A 86 -7.18 -17.16 -9.06
CA ASP A 86 -7.70 -17.78 -10.29
C ASP A 86 -7.15 -17.07 -11.53
N GLN A 87 -6.19 -17.72 -12.20
CA GLN A 87 -5.50 -17.19 -13.36
C GLN A 87 -6.40 -16.91 -14.57
N ASN A 88 -7.58 -17.54 -14.68
CA ASN A 88 -8.53 -17.25 -15.76
C ASN A 88 -9.37 -16.01 -15.49
N MET A 89 -9.46 -15.60 -14.23
CA MET A 89 -10.22 -14.44 -13.77
C MET A 89 -9.32 -13.46 -13.04
N LEU A 90 -8.05 -13.38 -13.44
CA LEU A 90 -7.06 -12.53 -12.82
C LEU A 90 -7.04 -11.14 -13.47
N THR A 91 -7.05 -10.11 -12.64
CA THR A 91 -6.68 -8.75 -13.02
C THR A 91 -5.46 -8.32 -12.23
N VAL A 92 -4.46 -7.77 -12.93
CA VAL A 92 -3.22 -7.24 -12.35
C VAL A 92 -3.11 -5.77 -12.70
N CYS A 93 -2.92 -4.94 -11.68
CA CYS A 93 -2.68 -3.52 -11.77
C CYS A 93 -1.27 -3.19 -11.25
N GLN A 94 -0.44 -2.66 -12.14
CA GLN A 94 0.89 -2.16 -11.82
C GLN A 94 0.81 -0.67 -11.53
N TYR A 95 1.34 -0.26 -10.38
CA TYR A 95 1.40 1.12 -9.95
C TYR A 95 2.84 1.59 -10.07
N VAL A 96 3.03 2.76 -10.68
CA VAL A 96 4.27 3.52 -10.64
C VAL A 96 3.98 4.78 -9.84
N ILE A 97 4.51 4.84 -8.63
CA ILE A 97 4.25 5.90 -7.67
C ILE A 97 5.47 6.81 -7.62
N ASN A 98 5.22 8.10 -7.76
CA ASN A 98 6.19 9.14 -7.49
C ASN A 98 5.62 10.06 -6.42
N PHE A 99 6.44 10.49 -5.49
CA PHE A 99 5.99 11.45 -4.49
C PHE A 99 7.06 12.49 -4.22
N ARG A 100 6.63 13.61 -3.66
CA ARG A 100 7.50 14.60 -3.05
C ARG A 100 6.79 15.24 -1.89
N GLY A 101 7.45 15.30 -0.74
CA GLY A 101 6.82 15.86 0.44
C GLY A 101 7.62 15.70 1.72
N ARG A 102 6.97 15.98 2.84
CA ARG A 102 7.53 15.86 4.19
C ARG A 102 6.87 14.70 4.93
N PHE A 103 7.64 14.11 5.83
CA PHE A 103 7.25 12.99 6.69
C PHE A 103 7.36 13.31 8.17
N ASP A 104 7.87 14.51 8.49
CA ASP A 104 7.98 15.08 9.82
C ASP A 104 8.38 14.08 10.94
N ASN A 105 9.42 13.30 10.66
CA ASN A 105 10.03 12.29 11.54
C ASN A 105 9.21 11.01 11.75
N ASP A 106 8.37 10.63 10.79
CA ASP A 106 7.57 9.41 10.83
C ASP A 106 7.47 8.71 9.44
N PRO A 107 6.83 7.53 9.31
CA PRO A 107 6.78 6.80 8.04
C PRO A 107 5.70 7.31 7.05
N PHE A 108 4.86 8.27 7.44
CA PHE A 108 3.71 8.74 6.69
C PHE A 108 3.99 10.09 6.04
N LEU A 109 3.46 10.29 4.85
CA LEU A 109 3.60 11.56 4.14
C LEU A 109 2.61 12.57 4.75
N ASP A 110 3.11 13.57 5.47
CA ASP A 110 2.30 14.62 6.09
C ASP A 110 1.92 15.75 5.14
N SER A 111 2.76 16.04 4.16
CA SER A 111 2.50 17.10 3.18
C SER A 111 3.17 16.84 1.85
N GLY A 112 2.69 17.50 0.78
CA GLY A 112 3.26 17.42 -0.56
C GLY A 112 2.29 16.81 -1.57
N TRP A 113 2.80 15.93 -2.42
CA TRP A 113 2.01 15.28 -3.46
C TRP A 113 2.47 13.86 -3.79
N ILE A 114 1.54 13.08 -4.32
CA ILE A 114 1.73 11.71 -4.81
C ILE A 114 1.13 11.62 -6.21
N GLN A 115 1.91 11.17 -7.18
CA GLN A 115 1.45 10.87 -8.53
C GLN A 115 1.48 9.36 -8.76
N ASN A 116 0.35 8.80 -9.17
CA ASN A 116 0.18 7.38 -9.47
C ASN A 116 -0.07 7.20 -10.96
N HIS A 117 0.77 6.41 -11.62
CA HIS A 117 0.48 5.88 -12.94
C HIS A 117 0.14 4.40 -12.81
N ILE A 118 -1.07 4.03 -13.19
CA ILE A 118 -1.61 2.70 -12.97
C ILE A 118 -1.90 2.07 -14.33
N ASN A 119 -1.41 0.85 -14.51
CA ASN A 119 -1.64 0.06 -15.70
C ASN A 119 -2.27 -1.28 -15.28
N CYS A 120 -3.53 -1.49 -15.65
CA CYS A 120 -4.28 -2.70 -15.35
C CYS A 120 -4.40 -3.56 -16.61
N SER A 121 -4.33 -4.87 -16.41
CA SER A 121 -4.56 -5.87 -17.46
C SER A 121 -5.19 -7.11 -16.85
N GLY A 122 -6.26 -7.62 -17.45
CA GLY A 122 -7.00 -8.73 -16.87
C GLY A 122 -8.40 -8.94 -17.38
N PHE A 123 -9.15 -9.71 -16.59
CA PHE A 123 -10.48 -10.21 -16.93
C PHE A 123 -11.53 -9.10 -17.01
N ASP A 124 -11.48 -8.12 -16.11
CA ASP A 124 -12.46 -7.02 -16.01
C ASP A 124 -11.86 -5.63 -16.21
N ASP A 125 -10.54 -5.49 -16.22
CA ASP A 125 -9.86 -4.21 -16.42
C ASP A 125 -8.64 -4.34 -17.34
N ASN A 126 -8.59 -3.47 -18.35
CA ASN A 126 -7.46 -3.30 -19.27
C ASN A 126 -7.12 -1.80 -19.43
N GLY A 127 -7.32 -1.04 -18.35
CA GLY A 127 -7.22 0.40 -18.29
C GLY A 127 -5.83 0.93 -17.95
N HIS A 128 -5.68 2.22 -18.22
CA HIS A 128 -4.55 3.04 -17.82
C HIS A 128 -5.08 4.27 -17.11
N TYR A 129 -4.50 4.59 -15.96
CA TYR A 129 -4.96 5.65 -15.10
C TYR A 129 -3.78 6.51 -14.64
N ASN A 130 -4.01 7.81 -14.55
CA ASN A 130 -3.04 8.72 -13.94
C ASN A 130 -3.78 9.59 -12.94
N TYR A 131 -3.33 9.54 -11.70
CA TYR A 131 -3.93 10.25 -10.58
C TYR A 131 -2.88 11.08 -9.86
N LEU A 132 -3.31 12.21 -9.32
CA LEU A 132 -2.50 13.10 -8.51
C LEU A 132 -3.22 13.34 -7.18
N ILE A 133 -2.53 13.07 -6.09
CA ILE A 133 -2.99 13.32 -4.74
C ILE A 133 -2.14 14.47 -4.17
N VAL A 134 -2.78 15.48 -3.58
CA VAL A 134 -2.10 16.68 -3.09
C VAL A 134 -2.58 17.06 -1.70
N HIS A 135 -1.67 17.50 -0.85
CA HIS A 135 -1.99 18.08 0.46
C HIS A 135 -2.39 19.55 0.31
N GLU A 136 -3.11 20.12 1.29
CA GLU A 136 -3.53 21.54 1.29
C GLU A 136 -2.39 22.57 1.15
N THR A 137 -1.16 22.16 1.47
CA THR A 137 0.04 22.98 1.29
C THR A 137 0.52 23.05 -0.17
N ASP A 138 0.03 22.17 -1.04
CA ASP A 138 0.38 22.17 -2.46
C ASP A 138 -0.47 23.19 -3.23
N PRO A 139 0.11 24.03 -4.11
CA PRO A 139 -0.63 25.04 -4.88
C PRO A 139 -1.75 24.51 -5.78
N ARG A 140 -1.79 23.19 -6.04
CA ARG A 140 -2.84 22.55 -6.86
C ARG A 140 -4.09 22.17 -6.06
N TYR A 141 -4.01 22.16 -4.74
CA TYR A 141 -5.15 21.90 -3.85
C TYR A 141 -6.23 22.98 -4.02
N ARG A 142 -7.51 22.59 -3.97
CA ARG A 142 -8.64 23.47 -4.28
C ARG A 142 -9.66 23.64 -3.15
N GLY A 143 -9.57 22.86 -2.08
CA GLY A 143 -10.57 22.81 -1.01
C GLY A 143 -11.91 22.19 -1.46
N ASN A 144 -11.92 21.30 -2.45
CA ASN A 144 -13.13 20.65 -2.93
C ASN A 144 -13.47 19.42 -2.08
N PRO A 145 -14.58 19.43 -1.31
CA PRO A 145 -14.97 18.30 -0.46
C PRO A 145 -15.24 17.01 -1.24
N ASP A 146 -15.57 17.10 -2.53
CA ASP A 146 -15.77 15.93 -3.39
C ASP A 146 -14.47 15.19 -3.70
N TRP A 147 -13.32 15.86 -3.55
CA TRP A 147 -11.99 15.33 -3.82
C TRP A 147 -11.24 15.02 -2.53
N ALA A 148 -11.80 15.40 -1.38
CA ALA A 148 -11.16 15.23 -0.09
C ALA A 148 -10.94 13.74 0.23
N ILE A 149 -9.68 13.41 0.50
CA ILE A 149 -9.22 12.13 1.03
C ILE A 149 -8.35 12.43 2.25
N TRP A 150 -8.28 11.51 3.21
CA TRP A 150 -7.36 11.58 4.36
C TRP A 150 -7.34 12.94 5.11
N GLY A 151 -8.49 13.61 5.21
CA GLY A 151 -8.60 14.91 5.88
C GLY A 151 -8.17 16.08 4.99
N THR A 152 -6.88 16.42 5.01
CA THR A 152 -6.30 17.60 4.34
C THR A 152 -5.73 17.32 2.96
N TRP A 153 -6.07 16.16 2.38
CA TRP A 153 -5.59 15.73 1.07
C TRP A 153 -6.71 15.75 0.03
N GLU A 154 -6.36 15.98 -1.23
CA GLU A 154 -7.25 15.94 -2.38
C GLU A 154 -6.76 14.99 -3.44
N TYR A 155 -7.71 14.27 -4.04
CA TYR A 155 -7.49 13.39 -5.18
C TYR A 155 -7.95 14.04 -6.49
N HIS A 156 -7.05 14.07 -7.46
CA HIS A 156 -7.27 14.59 -8.81
C HIS A 156 -7.09 13.47 -9.82
N VAL A 157 -8.11 13.27 -10.66
CA VAL A 157 -7.95 12.43 -11.84
C VAL A 157 -7.24 13.23 -12.93
N LEU A 158 -6.14 12.72 -13.47
CA LEU A 158 -5.45 13.33 -14.60
C LEU A 158 -5.90 12.69 -15.91
N THR A 159 -5.86 11.35 -16.01
CA THR A 159 -6.31 10.60 -17.19
C THR A 159 -6.96 9.28 -16.84
N VAL A 160 -7.95 8.88 -17.64
CA VAL A 160 -8.58 7.54 -17.60
C VAL A 160 -8.66 6.97 -19.02
N SER A 161 -8.29 5.69 -19.18
CA SER A 161 -8.40 4.99 -20.46
C SER A 161 -9.82 5.05 -21.02
N GLY A 162 -9.93 5.29 -22.33
CA GLY A 162 -11.20 5.48 -23.01
C GLY A 162 -11.92 6.82 -22.73
N GLN A 163 -11.48 7.61 -21.74
CA GLN A 163 -12.12 8.90 -21.39
C GLN A 163 -11.20 10.12 -21.56
N GLY A 164 -9.88 9.93 -21.56
CA GLY A 164 -8.91 11.02 -21.74
C GLY A 164 -8.65 11.81 -20.45
N ASN A 165 -8.28 13.09 -20.60
CA ASN A 165 -8.05 13.97 -19.45
C ASN A 165 -9.38 14.28 -18.76
N LEU A 166 -9.59 13.74 -17.56
CA LEU A 166 -10.78 14.08 -16.79
C LEU A 166 -10.49 15.31 -15.93
N VAL A 167 -11.37 16.30 -16.00
CA VAL A 167 -11.31 17.52 -15.17
C VAL A 167 -12.50 17.53 -14.21
N ALA A 168 -12.80 16.40 -13.56
CA ALA A 168 -13.91 16.25 -12.61
C ALA A 168 -13.85 14.89 -11.89
N PRO A 169 -14.44 14.74 -10.69
CA PRO A 169 -14.80 13.41 -10.22
C PRO A 169 -15.99 12.93 -11.07
N TYR A 170 -15.83 11.83 -11.79
CA TYR A 170 -16.98 11.13 -12.39
C TYR A 170 -17.82 10.60 -11.24
N ARG A 171 -18.97 11.24 -10.97
CA ARG A 171 -20.01 10.66 -10.12
C ARG A 171 -20.83 9.74 -11.03
N PRO A 172 -20.86 8.41 -10.82
CA PRO A 172 -21.87 7.59 -11.46
C PRO A 172 -23.24 8.13 -11.02
N VAL A 173 -24.08 8.49 -11.98
CA VAL A 173 -25.49 8.80 -11.67
C VAL A 173 -26.13 7.47 -11.24
N PRO A 174 -26.77 7.40 -10.07
CA PRO A 174 -27.45 6.18 -9.61
C PRO A 174 -28.58 5.75 -10.56
#